data_AF-A0A7Y3D6Q5-F1
#
_entry.id   AF-A0A7Y3D6Q5-F1
#
_cell.length_a   1.000
_cell.length_b   1.000
_cell.length_c   1.000
_cell.angle_alpha   90.00
_cell.angle_beta   90.00
_cell.angle_gamma   90.00
#
_symmetry.space_group_name_H-M   'P 1'
#
loop_
_entity.id
_entity.type
_entity.pdbx_description
1 polymer ?
#
loop_
_entity_poly.entity_id
_entity_poly.type
_entity_poly.pdbx_seq_one_letter_code
_entity_poly.pdbx_strand_id
1 'polypeptide(L)'
;MSTIRGIGISALFLTVTAAFGQDEHTDPYAELGLIEQSIPVADEPAEPGGSDESAGEPPTEKAFLAEYGRFVALLQEQNYDEADIAAKRVIEMAIRLYGRDSYQTAKALNNLGVVQNNNRQYEAAMQNFASSVEILEILEDRLNLQLINPLKGLGAAQLGSGRPDLAAHTFGRAAHITHVNEGPHNVEQVELLESQAEASVRMGDIETARDLLDRIHILNVRHFAGNSIGLLPSLMRRADWQHRAGYYSDERATYRRAIRIIEEAAGKDDPRLVDPLVKLASSLYFYDTTANGSFNVYSTTSGETYLKRAERIAERSSGFPWLDLAKTKLALADYYIVAESYTRARTVYSEVRELLSADDERLEMRNELLERPHPIWQKPLPAATSGAANSSTRKNDIRPGTVTVTYTVSPRGRARIEKVVAEPPEFVSMQRMVQREILRRIYRPQFEEQGAIRSAPQTIRHEFKYSTNELESLRKQAEEQQETADEE
;
A
#
# COMPACT_ATOMS: atom_id res chain seq x y z
N MET A 1 16.53 -33.61 4.39
CA MET A 1 17.51 -32.50 4.45
C MET A 1 17.30 -31.62 3.24
N SER A 2 16.43 -30.61 3.37
CA SER A 2 16.20 -29.59 2.36
C SER A 2 15.89 -28.30 3.10
N THR A 3 16.66 -27.27 2.77
CA THR A 3 16.73 -25.96 3.41
C THR A 3 15.61 -25.06 2.89
N ILE A 4 14.59 -24.83 3.71
CA ILE A 4 13.51 -23.87 3.46
C ILE A 4 14.02 -22.47 3.84
N ARG A 5 14.23 -21.61 2.83
CA ARG A 5 14.48 -20.18 2.98
C ARG A 5 13.20 -19.49 3.43
N GLY A 6 13.27 -18.81 4.58
CA GLY A 6 12.20 -17.98 5.12
C GLY A 6 11.97 -16.73 4.28
N ILE A 7 10.72 -16.54 3.88
CA ILE A 7 10.18 -15.34 3.25
C ILE A 7 9.70 -14.42 4.38
N GLY A 8 10.27 -13.22 4.47
CA GLY A 8 9.85 -12.15 5.37
C GLY A 8 9.61 -10.88 4.56
N ILE A 9 8.38 -10.71 4.08
CA ILE A 9 7.93 -9.59 3.26
C ILE A 9 7.44 -8.46 4.19
N SER A 10 8.03 -7.28 4.05
CA SER A 10 7.41 -6.00 4.38
C SER A 10 7.86 -5.00 3.32
N ALA A 11 7.35 -5.19 2.11
CA ALA A 11 7.42 -4.20 1.06
C ALA A 11 6.04 -3.55 0.99
N LEU A 12 5.99 -2.23 1.16
CA LEU A 12 4.91 -1.39 0.69
C LEU A 12 4.68 -1.73 -0.79
N PHE A 13 3.65 -2.53 -1.07
CA PHE A 13 3.08 -2.60 -2.39
C PHE A 13 2.22 -1.35 -2.56
N LEU A 14 2.62 -0.48 -3.49
CA LEU A 14 1.64 0.33 -4.21
C LEU A 14 0.96 -0.64 -5.17
N THR A 15 0.09 -1.50 -4.65
CA THR A 15 -0.90 -2.18 -5.48
C THR A 15 -1.93 -1.12 -5.83
N VAL A 16 -1.96 -0.70 -7.09
CA VAL A 16 -3.21 -0.25 -7.70
C VAL A 16 -4.11 -1.49 -7.70
N THR A 17 -4.81 -1.70 -6.58
CA THR A 17 -5.86 -2.70 -6.51
C THR A 17 -7.04 -2.07 -7.23
N ALA A 18 -7.17 -2.43 -8.52
CA ALA A 18 -8.39 -2.27 -9.28
C ALA A 18 -9.53 -2.93 -8.49
N ALA A 19 -10.30 -2.10 -7.80
CA ALA A 19 -11.62 -2.47 -7.29
C ALA A 19 -12.63 -2.12 -8.37
N PHE A 20 -12.66 -2.93 -9.43
CA PHE A 20 -13.78 -2.98 -10.36
C PHE A 20 -14.27 -4.43 -10.44
N GLY A 21 -15.59 -4.58 -10.29
CA GLY A 21 -16.26 -5.86 -10.45
C GLY A 21 -16.02 -6.42 -11.85
N GLN A 22 -16.25 -7.73 -11.95
CA GLN A 22 -16.22 -8.54 -13.17
C GLN A 22 -16.66 -7.77 -14.42
N ASP A 23 -15.69 -7.24 -15.15
CA ASP A 23 -15.77 -6.97 -16.58
C ASP A 23 -14.51 -7.60 -17.19
N GLU A 24 -14.70 -8.72 -17.87
CA GLU A 24 -13.67 -9.67 -18.31
C GLU A 24 -12.77 -9.16 -19.46
N HIS A 25 -12.69 -7.85 -19.70
CA HIS A 25 -12.00 -7.28 -20.88
C HIS A 25 -11.24 -5.96 -20.67
N THR A 26 -10.89 -5.57 -19.44
CA THR A 26 -10.11 -4.35 -19.21
C THR A 26 -8.63 -4.66 -19.02
N ASP A 27 -7.80 -4.27 -19.99
CA ASP A 27 -6.34 -4.47 -19.99
C ASP A 27 -5.69 -3.60 -18.88
N PRO A 28 -5.00 -4.21 -17.88
CA PRO A 28 -4.41 -3.49 -16.75
C PRO A 28 -3.31 -2.48 -17.13
N TYR A 29 -2.89 -2.44 -18.40
CA TYR A 29 -1.87 -1.52 -18.91
C TYR A 29 -2.43 -0.36 -19.76
N ALA A 30 -3.75 -0.34 -20.01
CA ALA A 30 -4.43 0.78 -20.66
C ALA A 30 -4.38 2.05 -19.79
N GLU A 31 -4.48 1.92 -18.46
CA GLU A 31 -4.49 3.04 -17.49
C GLU A 31 -3.13 3.73 -17.30
N LEU A 32 -2.04 3.12 -17.78
CA LEU A 32 -0.69 3.70 -17.84
C LEU A 32 -0.35 4.29 -19.23
N GLY A 33 -1.29 4.25 -20.18
CA GLY A 33 -1.09 4.66 -21.57
C GLY A 33 -0.07 3.79 -22.34
N LEU A 34 0.16 2.56 -21.89
CA LEU A 34 1.18 1.66 -22.46
C LEU A 34 0.70 0.97 -23.74
N ILE A 35 -0.62 0.91 -23.97
CA ILE A 35 -1.22 0.16 -25.08
C ILE A 35 -2.28 1.04 -25.77
N GLU A 36 -1.85 1.88 -26.70
CA GLU A 36 -2.76 2.53 -27.66
C GLU A 36 -2.78 1.83 -29.04
N GLN A 37 -2.05 0.73 -29.20
CA GLN A 37 -2.07 -0.02 -30.46
C GLN A 37 -2.32 -1.50 -30.21
N SER A 38 -3.58 -1.91 -30.42
CA SER A 38 -3.92 -3.30 -30.67
C SER A 38 -3.25 -3.74 -31.98
N ILE A 39 -2.19 -4.54 -31.89
CA ILE A 39 -1.66 -5.29 -33.03
C ILE A 39 -1.97 -6.76 -32.77
N PRO A 40 -2.61 -7.49 -33.70
CA PRO A 40 -2.93 -8.89 -33.51
C PRO A 40 -1.64 -9.69 -33.27
N VAL A 41 -1.67 -10.52 -32.22
CA VAL A 41 -0.63 -11.51 -31.93
C VAL A 41 -0.49 -12.41 -33.17
N ALA A 42 0.63 -12.30 -33.86
CA ALA A 42 1.03 -13.29 -34.85
C ALA A 42 1.88 -14.33 -34.12
N ASP A 43 1.32 -15.53 -33.94
CA ASP A 43 2.06 -16.72 -33.54
C ASP A 43 3.16 -17.01 -34.57
N GLU A 44 4.44 -16.95 -34.18
CA GLU A 44 5.48 -17.90 -34.59
C GLU A 44 6.83 -17.61 -33.89
N PRO A 45 7.61 -18.64 -33.50
CA PRO A 45 8.89 -18.47 -32.82
C PRO A 45 10.04 -18.31 -33.83
N ALA A 46 10.95 -17.34 -33.60
CA ALA A 46 12.19 -17.21 -34.38
C ALA A 46 13.41 -17.53 -33.51
N GLU A 47 14.21 -18.52 -33.95
CA GLU A 47 15.48 -18.96 -33.37
C GLU A 47 16.62 -17.91 -33.47
N PRO A 48 17.68 -17.99 -32.64
CA PRO A 48 18.74 -16.99 -32.61
C PRO A 48 19.87 -17.34 -33.59
N GLY A 49 20.10 -16.48 -34.58
CA GLY A 49 21.31 -16.46 -35.42
C GLY A 49 22.12 -15.20 -35.16
N GLY A 50 23.38 -15.35 -34.78
CA GLY A 50 24.30 -14.24 -34.46
C GLY A 50 25.05 -13.65 -35.65
N SER A 51 25.83 -12.62 -35.30
CA SER A 51 26.86 -11.82 -36.02
C SER A 51 26.42 -10.93 -37.18
N ASP A 52 26.52 -9.60 -37.03
CA ASP A 52 27.73 -8.86 -37.44
C ASP A 52 27.68 -7.37 -37.03
N GLU A 53 28.83 -6.82 -36.62
CA GLU A 53 29.05 -5.37 -36.51
C GLU A 53 29.20 -4.78 -37.93
N SER A 54 28.14 -4.13 -38.40
CA SER A 54 28.15 -3.31 -39.60
C SER A 54 27.23 -2.12 -39.32
N ALA A 55 27.58 -0.94 -39.81
CA ALA A 55 26.68 0.20 -39.88
C ALA A 55 25.50 -0.18 -40.82
N GLY A 56 24.58 -0.97 -40.27
CA GLY A 56 23.54 -1.68 -40.96
C GLY A 56 22.40 -0.76 -41.35
N GLU A 57 21.67 -1.18 -42.37
CA GLU A 57 20.43 -0.55 -42.83
C GLU A 57 19.54 -0.13 -41.64
N PRO A 58 18.86 1.02 -41.73
CA PRO A 58 17.97 1.47 -40.67
C PRO A 58 16.98 0.34 -40.34
N PRO A 59 16.73 0.07 -39.04
CA PRO A 59 15.82 -1.00 -38.63
C PRO A 59 14.48 -0.81 -39.33
N THR A 60 13.86 -1.88 -39.80
CA THR A 60 12.57 -1.77 -40.49
C THR A 60 11.43 -1.56 -39.49
N GLU A 61 10.35 -0.92 -39.94
CA GLU A 61 9.11 -0.77 -39.15
C GLU A 61 8.62 -2.12 -38.59
N LYS A 62 8.69 -3.18 -39.42
CA LYS A 62 8.30 -4.53 -39.02
C LYS A 62 9.16 -5.06 -37.86
N ALA A 63 10.47 -4.85 -37.93
CA ALA A 63 11.38 -5.27 -36.86
C ALA A 63 11.10 -4.47 -35.57
N PHE A 64 10.82 -3.17 -35.68
CA PHE A 64 10.46 -2.33 -34.54
C PHE A 64 9.19 -2.84 -33.85
N LEU A 65 8.14 -3.13 -34.61
CA LEU A 65 6.89 -3.66 -34.07
C LEU A 65 7.07 -5.04 -33.41
N ALA A 66 7.95 -5.88 -33.97
CA ALA A 66 8.27 -7.18 -33.36
C ALA A 66 8.98 -7.03 -32.00
N GLU A 67 9.99 -6.16 -31.92
CA GLU A 67 10.70 -5.92 -30.65
C GLU A 67 9.80 -5.20 -29.64
N TYR A 68 8.94 -4.30 -30.10
CA TYR A 68 7.92 -3.66 -29.25
C TYR A 68 6.91 -4.70 -28.71
N GLY A 69 6.44 -5.61 -29.56
CA GLY A 69 5.56 -6.71 -29.15
C GLY A 69 6.22 -7.63 -28.11
N ARG A 70 7.50 -7.96 -28.31
CA ARG A 70 8.29 -8.71 -27.32
C ARG A 70 8.39 -7.96 -25.99
N PHE A 71 8.67 -6.66 -26.03
CA PHE A 71 8.70 -5.81 -24.84
C PHE A 71 7.36 -5.84 -24.09
N VAL A 72 6.23 -5.72 -24.80
CA VAL A 72 4.89 -5.77 -24.20
C VAL A 72 4.61 -7.13 -23.56
N ALA A 73 4.97 -8.24 -24.23
CA ALA A 73 4.80 -9.58 -23.67
C ALA A 73 5.60 -9.77 -22.36
N LEU A 74 6.87 -9.33 -22.34
CA LEU A 74 7.71 -9.40 -21.14
C LEU A 74 7.14 -8.57 -19.98
N LEU A 75 6.50 -7.44 -20.28
CA LEU A 75 5.80 -6.64 -19.28
C LEU A 75 4.58 -7.37 -18.71
N GLN A 76 3.78 -8.01 -19.57
CA GLN A 76 2.61 -8.79 -19.14
C GLN A 76 3.01 -9.97 -18.24
N GLU A 77 4.15 -10.59 -18.53
CA GLU A 77 4.76 -11.66 -17.72
C GLU A 77 5.46 -11.15 -16.44
N GLN A 78 5.54 -9.83 -16.24
CA GLN A 78 6.27 -9.20 -15.13
C GLN A 78 7.77 -9.52 -15.11
N ASN A 79 8.35 -9.92 -16.26
CA ASN A 79 9.78 -10.16 -16.40
C ASN A 79 10.51 -8.84 -16.69
N TYR A 80 10.62 -8.00 -15.66
CA TYR A 80 11.13 -6.63 -15.78
C TYR A 80 12.61 -6.55 -16.19
N ASP A 81 13.42 -7.55 -15.87
CA ASP A 81 14.84 -7.58 -16.24
C ASP A 81 15.03 -7.75 -17.75
N GLU A 82 14.30 -8.67 -18.36
CA GLU A 82 14.30 -8.83 -19.82
C GLU A 82 13.56 -7.68 -20.52
N ALA A 83 12.48 -7.17 -19.92
CA ALA A 83 11.75 -6.03 -20.45
C ALA A 83 12.63 -4.77 -20.54
N ASP A 84 13.54 -4.55 -19.59
CA ASP A 84 14.47 -3.40 -19.62
C ASP A 84 15.42 -3.50 -20.83
N ILE A 85 15.90 -4.70 -21.15
CA ILE A 85 16.75 -4.96 -22.32
C ILE A 85 15.97 -4.72 -23.62
N ALA A 86 14.77 -5.28 -23.73
CA ALA A 86 13.91 -5.09 -24.91
C ALA A 86 13.54 -3.62 -25.10
N ALA A 87 13.15 -2.91 -24.03
CA ALA A 87 12.82 -1.50 -24.07
C ALA A 87 13.98 -0.60 -24.53
N LYS A 88 15.23 -0.90 -24.11
CA LYS A 88 16.42 -0.19 -24.61
C LYS A 88 16.61 -0.36 -26.12
N ARG A 89 16.36 -1.56 -26.65
CA ARG A 89 16.39 -1.82 -28.10
C ARG A 89 15.28 -1.09 -28.83
N VAL A 90 14.06 -1.08 -28.29
CA VAL A 90 12.93 -0.31 -28.83
C VAL A 90 13.28 1.17 -28.95
N ILE A 91 13.94 1.77 -27.94
CA ILE A 91 14.40 3.16 -28.01
C ILE A 91 15.45 3.35 -29.11
N GLU A 92 16.47 2.49 -29.18
CA GLU A 92 17.51 2.57 -30.22
C GLU A 92 16.90 2.52 -31.63
N MET A 93 15.94 1.61 -31.85
CA MET A 93 15.23 1.48 -33.11
C MET A 93 14.34 2.69 -33.39
N ALA A 94 13.61 3.21 -32.39
CA ALA A 94 12.78 4.39 -32.53
C ALA A 94 13.60 5.63 -32.93
N ILE A 95 14.78 5.83 -32.32
CA ILE A 95 15.67 6.94 -32.66
C ILE A 95 16.15 6.82 -34.12
N ARG A 96 16.48 5.61 -34.58
CA ARG A 96 16.95 5.39 -35.96
C ARG A 96 15.84 5.53 -37.01
N LEU A 97 14.61 5.13 -36.67
CA LEU A 97 13.47 5.15 -37.58
C LEU A 97 12.78 6.51 -37.68
N TYR A 98 12.50 7.12 -36.53
CA TYR A 98 11.65 8.31 -36.44
C TYR A 98 12.42 9.56 -35.99
N GLY A 99 13.67 9.40 -35.57
CA GLY A 99 14.50 10.46 -35.04
C GLY A 99 14.43 10.58 -33.52
N ARG A 100 15.43 11.29 -32.97
CA ARG A 100 15.58 11.52 -31.53
C ARG A 100 14.38 12.26 -30.94
N ASP A 101 13.92 13.30 -31.63
CA ASP A 101 12.81 14.14 -31.17
C ASP A 101 11.53 13.74 -31.91
N SER A 102 10.98 12.57 -31.54
CA SER A 102 9.77 12.02 -32.13
C SER A 102 8.82 11.46 -31.06
N TYR A 103 7.52 11.36 -31.37
CA TYR A 103 6.53 10.77 -30.47
C TYR A 103 6.88 9.32 -30.12
N GLN A 104 7.41 8.56 -31.07
CA GLN A 104 7.80 7.17 -30.89
C GLN A 104 8.98 7.07 -29.92
N THR A 105 9.99 7.94 -30.03
CA THR A 105 11.10 8.00 -29.08
C THR A 105 10.62 8.42 -27.68
N ALA A 106 9.73 9.43 -27.60
CA ALA A 106 9.15 9.85 -26.32
C ALA A 106 8.35 8.72 -25.64
N LYS A 107 7.50 8.00 -26.39
CA LYS A 107 6.74 6.84 -25.90
C LYS A 107 7.67 5.71 -25.46
N ALA A 108 8.71 5.39 -26.23
CA ALA A 108 9.68 4.36 -25.88
C ALA A 108 10.46 4.70 -24.59
N LEU A 109 10.85 5.96 -24.41
CA LEU A 109 11.49 6.45 -23.18
C LEU A 109 10.55 6.36 -21.97
N ASN A 110 9.30 6.77 -22.11
CA ASN A 110 8.28 6.61 -21.06
C ASN A 110 8.16 5.14 -20.64
N ASN A 111 8.06 4.24 -21.62
CA ASN A 111 7.89 2.81 -21.38
C ASN A 111 9.11 2.19 -20.67
N LEU A 112 10.34 2.55 -21.09
CA LEU A 112 11.56 2.14 -20.36
C LEU A 112 11.55 2.68 -18.92
N GLY A 113 11.13 3.94 -18.73
CA GLY A 113 10.98 4.53 -17.40
C GLY A 113 10.05 3.73 -16.49
N VAL A 114 8.93 3.22 -17.02
CA VAL A 114 7.99 2.38 -16.27
C VAL A 114 8.66 1.07 -15.83
N VAL A 115 9.38 0.39 -16.71
CA VAL A 115 10.09 -0.85 -16.36
C VAL A 115 11.12 -0.61 -15.27
N GLN A 116 11.93 0.44 -15.43
CA GLN A 116 12.97 0.79 -14.48
C GLN A 116 12.39 1.17 -13.11
N ASN A 117 11.25 1.86 -13.10
CA ASN A 117 10.55 2.18 -11.86
C ASN A 117 10.08 0.91 -11.12
N ASN A 118 9.51 -0.05 -11.85
CA ASN A 118 9.09 -1.34 -11.26
C ASN A 118 10.29 -2.15 -10.74
N ASN A 119 11.44 -2.07 -11.43
CA ASN A 119 12.72 -2.62 -10.99
C ASN A 119 13.44 -1.79 -9.91
N ARG A 120 12.79 -0.76 -9.35
CA ARG A 120 13.33 0.14 -8.30
C ARG A 120 14.59 0.91 -8.73
N GLN A 121 14.85 1.00 -10.03
CA GLN A 121 15.91 1.80 -10.64
C GLN A 121 15.43 3.25 -10.81
N TYR A 122 15.04 3.87 -9.70
CA TYR A 122 14.30 5.13 -9.72
C TYR A 122 15.04 6.29 -10.39
N GLU A 123 16.36 6.41 -10.21
CA GLU A 123 17.14 7.50 -10.82
C GLU A 123 17.22 7.35 -12.35
N ALA A 124 17.33 6.11 -12.87
CA ALA A 124 17.29 5.85 -14.32
C ALA A 124 15.89 6.11 -14.89
N ALA A 125 14.85 5.67 -14.17
CA ALA A 125 13.46 5.93 -14.54
C ALA A 125 13.17 7.43 -14.63
N MET A 126 13.61 8.21 -13.63
CA MET A 126 13.45 9.67 -13.62
C MET A 126 14.11 10.34 -14.84
N GLN A 127 15.30 9.89 -15.25
CA GLN A 127 15.97 10.42 -16.46
C GLN A 127 15.18 10.13 -17.73
N ASN A 128 14.67 8.90 -17.89
CA ASN A 128 13.89 8.52 -19.07
C ASN A 128 12.54 9.23 -19.14
N PHE A 129 11.81 9.33 -18.03
CA PHE A 129 10.57 10.11 -17.98
C PHE A 129 10.82 11.60 -18.26
N ALA A 130 11.85 12.20 -17.68
CA ALA A 130 12.20 13.60 -17.94
C ALA A 130 12.55 13.83 -19.43
N SER A 131 13.27 12.90 -20.05
CA SER A 131 13.59 12.97 -21.48
C SER A 131 12.36 12.83 -22.37
N SER A 132 11.40 11.97 -21.99
CA SER A 132 10.10 11.86 -22.66
C SER A 132 9.31 13.17 -22.57
N VAL A 133 9.24 13.78 -21.38
CA VAL A 133 8.62 15.10 -21.17
C VAL A 133 9.28 16.17 -22.03
N GLU A 134 10.61 16.21 -22.07
CA GLU A 134 11.36 17.20 -22.87
C GLU A 134 11.06 17.08 -24.36
N ILE A 135 11.08 15.87 -24.92
CA ILE A 135 10.73 15.64 -26.33
C ILE A 135 9.30 16.08 -26.61
N LEU A 136 8.34 15.72 -25.75
CA LEU A 136 6.95 16.12 -25.93
C LEU A 136 6.77 17.64 -25.84
N GLU A 137 7.49 18.34 -24.96
CA GLU A 137 7.46 19.81 -24.89
C GLU A 137 8.13 20.49 -26.11
N ILE A 138 9.01 19.80 -26.83
CA ILE A 138 9.59 20.29 -28.09
C ILE A 138 8.58 20.13 -29.23
N LEU A 139 7.88 18.99 -29.26
CA LEU A 139 6.92 18.65 -30.32
C LEU A 139 5.57 19.36 -30.17
N GLU A 140 5.17 19.62 -28.92
CA GLU A 140 3.85 20.10 -28.54
C GLU A 140 3.95 21.27 -27.55
N ASP A 141 2.80 21.83 -27.15
CA ASP A 141 2.76 22.81 -26.07
C ASP A 141 2.93 22.17 -24.67
N ARG A 142 3.24 23.02 -23.67
CA ARG A 142 3.49 22.60 -22.28
C ARG A 142 2.26 22.13 -21.52
N LEU A 143 1.08 22.20 -22.14
CA LEU A 143 -0.23 21.79 -21.63
C LEU A 143 -0.81 20.62 -22.43
N ASN A 144 -0.03 19.95 -23.28
CA ASN A 144 -0.51 18.80 -24.05
C ASN A 144 -0.80 17.59 -23.13
N LEU A 145 -1.93 16.91 -23.38
CA LEU A 145 -2.37 15.72 -22.63
C LEU A 145 -1.36 14.57 -22.65
N GLN A 146 -0.54 14.44 -23.70
CA GLN A 146 0.48 13.39 -23.79
C GLN A 146 1.57 13.53 -22.71
N LEU A 147 1.70 14.70 -22.08
CA LEU A 147 2.62 14.92 -20.96
C LEU A 147 2.14 14.23 -19.67
N ILE A 148 0.85 13.89 -19.54
CA ILE A 148 0.29 13.37 -18.28
C ILE A 148 0.99 12.06 -17.88
N ASN A 149 1.12 11.09 -18.78
CA ASN A 149 1.71 9.79 -18.47
C ASN A 149 3.20 9.85 -18.05
N PRO A 150 4.10 10.51 -18.79
CA PRO A 150 5.48 10.63 -18.35
C PRO A 150 5.63 11.50 -17.09
N LEU A 151 4.74 12.48 -16.85
CA LEU A 151 4.70 13.20 -15.58
C LEU A 151 4.23 12.31 -14.41
N LYS A 152 3.19 11.48 -14.62
CA LYS A 152 2.76 10.46 -13.64
C LYS A 152 3.92 9.54 -13.26
N GLY A 153 4.61 9.01 -14.27
CA GLY A 153 5.78 8.14 -14.10
C GLY A 153 6.93 8.84 -13.36
N LEU A 154 7.25 10.08 -13.73
CA LEU A 154 8.27 10.88 -13.06
C LEU A 154 7.93 11.12 -11.58
N GLY A 155 6.68 11.50 -11.27
CA GLY A 155 6.21 11.69 -9.90
C GLY A 155 6.28 10.41 -9.07
N ALA A 156 5.91 9.26 -9.66
CA ALA A 156 6.01 7.96 -9.01
C ALA A 156 7.47 7.57 -8.70
N ALA A 157 8.39 7.77 -9.66
CA ALA A 157 9.82 7.51 -9.45
C ALA A 157 10.45 8.46 -8.42
N GLN A 158 10.00 9.72 -8.36
CA GLN A 158 10.36 10.67 -7.32
C GLN A 158 9.88 10.20 -5.93
N LEU A 159 8.65 9.70 -5.80
CA LEU A 159 8.17 9.09 -4.54
C LEU A 159 8.97 7.84 -4.16
N GLY A 160 9.25 6.96 -5.12
CA GLY A 160 10.04 5.75 -4.93
C GLY A 160 11.47 6.02 -4.46
N SER A 161 12.09 7.09 -4.98
CA SER A 161 13.43 7.56 -4.57
C SER A 161 13.43 8.36 -3.26
N GLY A 162 12.28 8.62 -2.65
CA GLY A 162 12.15 9.34 -1.38
C GLY A 162 12.20 10.87 -1.52
N ARG A 163 11.73 11.41 -2.65
CA ARG A 163 11.64 12.86 -2.94
C ARG A 163 10.17 13.32 -3.08
N PRO A 164 9.38 13.30 -1.98
CA PRO A 164 7.95 13.62 -2.04
C PRO A 164 7.65 15.09 -2.38
N ASP A 165 8.60 15.99 -2.12
CA ASP A 165 8.57 17.40 -2.50
C ASP A 165 8.53 17.58 -4.03
N LEU A 166 9.44 16.92 -4.74
CA LEU A 166 9.47 16.95 -6.21
C LEU A 166 8.23 16.26 -6.79
N ALA A 167 7.84 15.13 -6.20
CA ALA A 167 6.67 14.38 -6.65
C ALA A 167 5.37 15.21 -6.55
N ALA A 168 5.17 15.92 -5.44
CA ALA A 168 4.00 16.78 -5.27
C ALA A 168 3.91 17.86 -6.37
N HIS A 169 5.04 18.48 -6.73
CA HIS A 169 5.09 19.44 -7.83
C HIS A 169 4.78 18.78 -9.19
N THR A 170 5.38 17.61 -9.46
CA THR A 170 5.18 16.88 -10.72
C THR A 170 3.72 16.42 -10.90
N PHE A 171 3.11 15.85 -9.87
CA PHE A 171 1.68 15.48 -9.90
C PHE A 171 0.78 16.71 -10.01
N GLY A 172 1.10 17.80 -9.31
CA GLY A 172 0.39 19.06 -9.43
C GLY A 172 0.42 19.62 -10.86
N ARG A 173 1.54 19.47 -11.55
CA ARG A 173 1.67 19.83 -12.97
C ARG A 173 0.78 18.95 -13.85
N ALA A 174 0.83 17.63 -13.70
CA ALA A 174 -0.04 16.73 -14.46
C ALA A 174 -1.52 17.04 -14.20
N ALA A 175 -1.91 17.26 -12.93
CA ALA A 175 -3.28 17.61 -12.57
C ALA A 175 -3.71 18.95 -13.16
N HIS A 176 -2.79 19.92 -13.27
CA HIS A 176 -3.06 21.20 -13.94
C HIS A 176 -3.31 21.02 -15.45
N ILE A 177 -2.52 20.15 -16.13
CA ILE A 177 -2.72 19.83 -17.54
C ILE A 177 -4.11 19.23 -17.76
N THR A 178 -4.48 18.22 -16.97
CA THR A 178 -5.81 17.61 -17.04
C THR A 178 -6.91 18.63 -16.73
N HIS A 179 -6.70 19.52 -15.76
CA HIS A 179 -7.65 20.59 -15.42
C HIS A 179 -7.88 21.58 -16.55
N VAL A 180 -6.84 21.99 -17.25
CA VAL A 180 -6.96 22.97 -18.35
C VAL A 180 -7.65 22.34 -19.56
N ASN A 181 -7.33 21.10 -19.91
CA ASN A 181 -7.82 20.45 -21.12
C ASN A 181 -9.23 19.87 -20.97
N GLU A 182 -9.52 19.26 -19.82
CA GLU A 182 -10.79 18.53 -19.59
C GLU A 182 -11.68 19.23 -18.56
N GLY A 183 -11.22 20.34 -17.99
CA GLY A 183 -11.97 21.18 -17.07
C GLY A 183 -11.76 20.85 -15.58
N PRO A 184 -12.22 21.73 -14.67
CA PRO A 184 -11.99 21.63 -13.23
C PRO A 184 -12.65 20.43 -12.52
N HIS A 185 -13.54 19.72 -13.22
CA HIS A 185 -14.43 18.72 -12.65
C HIS A 185 -14.34 17.35 -13.33
N ASN A 186 -13.28 17.11 -14.12
CA ASN A 186 -13.04 15.78 -14.67
C ASN A 186 -12.67 14.78 -13.56
N VAL A 187 -13.05 13.52 -13.78
CA VAL A 187 -12.76 12.44 -12.84
C VAL A 187 -11.34 11.89 -13.03
N GLU A 188 -10.74 12.08 -14.21
CA GLU A 188 -9.39 11.62 -14.56
C GLU A 188 -8.29 12.24 -13.67
N GLN A 189 -8.55 13.41 -13.08
CA GLN A 189 -7.66 14.01 -12.07
C GLN A 189 -7.59 13.22 -10.76
N VAL A 190 -8.52 12.30 -10.46
CA VAL A 190 -8.60 11.64 -9.14
C VAL A 190 -7.30 10.93 -8.79
N GLU A 191 -6.74 10.14 -9.71
CA GLU A 191 -5.50 9.39 -9.45
C GLU A 191 -4.30 10.33 -9.21
N LEU A 192 -4.23 11.44 -9.95
CA LEU A 192 -3.20 12.47 -9.78
C LEU A 192 -3.31 13.16 -8.42
N LEU A 193 -4.53 13.50 -8.01
CA LEU A 193 -4.82 14.10 -6.72
C LEU A 193 -4.54 13.12 -5.57
N GLU A 194 -4.82 11.82 -5.75
CA GLU A 194 -4.50 10.77 -4.77
C GLU A 194 -2.98 10.65 -4.59
N SER A 195 -2.24 10.67 -5.70
CA SER A 195 -0.77 10.64 -5.70
C SER A 195 -0.17 11.90 -5.04
N GLN A 196 -0.75 13.07 -5.29
CA GLN A 196 -0.35 14.32 -4.65
C GLN A 196 -0.68 14.32 -3.14
N ALA A 197 -1.81 13.73 -2.74
CA ALA A 197 -2.19 13.60 -1.34
C ALA A 197 -1.21 12.66 -0.59
N GLU A 198 -0.82 11.54 -1.20
CA GLU A 198 0.21 10.64 -0.65
C GLU A 198 1.58 11.33 -0.54
N ALA A 199 1.98 12.12 -1.55
CA ALA A 199 3.18 12.94 -1.47
C ALA A 199 3.13 13.92 -0.28
N SER A 200 1.98 14.58 -0.09
CA SER A 200 1.75 15.52 1.01
C SER A 200 1.80 14.83 2.38
N VAL A 201 1.21 13.64 2.52
CA VAL A 201 1.30 12.81 3.73
C VAL A 201 2.76 12.46 4.05
N ARG A 202 3.56 12.09 3.05
CA ARG A 202 4.99 11.78 3.25
C ARG A 202 5.83 12.98 3.65
N MET A 203 5.42 14.19 3.26
CA MET A 203 6.02 15.44 3.74
C MET A 203 5.55 15.84 5.14
N GLY A 204 4.51 15.18 5.67
CA GLY A 204 3.86 15.57 6.93
C GLY A 204 2.88 16.74 6.77
N ASP A 205 2.57 17.16 5.55
CA ASP A 205 1.56 18.18 5.25
C ASP A 205 0.17 17.54 5.17
N ILE A 206 -0.41 17.35 6.36
CA ILE A 206 -1.72 16.71 6.51
C ILE A 206 -2.86 17.63 6.05
N GLU A 207 -2.69 18.95 6.11
CA GLU A 207 -3.70 19.93 5.68
C GLU A 207 -3.88 19.89 4.17
N THR A 208 -2.80 19.98 3.40
CA THR A 208 -2.86 19.88 1.93
C THR A 208 -3.41 18.52 1.49
N ALA A 209 -3.00 17.43 2.16
CA ALA A 209 -3.53 16.09 1.88
C ALA A 209 -5.06 16.02 2.09
N ARG A 210 -5.57 16.68 3.14
CA ARG A 210 -7.01 16.75 3.42
C ARG A 210 -7.76 17.48 2.32
N ASP A 211 -7.28 18.65 1.92
CA ASP A 211 -7.93 19.47 0.87
C ASP A 211 -8.01 18.72 -0.47
N LEU A 212 -6.94 18.00 -0.83
CA LEU A 212 -6.91 17.15 -2.03
C LEU A 212 -7.95 16.04 -1.97
N LEU A 213 -8.12 15.38 -0.82
CA LEU A 213 -9.11 14.32 -0.64
C LEU A 213 -10.54 14.82 -0.59
N ASP A 214 -10.77 16.01 -0.05
CA ASP A 214 -12.07 16.67 -0.11
C ASP A 214 -12.41 17.04 -1.57
N ARG A 215 -11.42 17.48 -2.36
CA ARG A 215 -11.58 17.67 -3.81
C ARG A 215 -11.89 16.36 -4.54
N ILE A 216 -11.16 15.28 -4.26
CA ILE A 216 -11.43 13.94 -4.80
C ILE A 216 -12.86 13.50 -4.46
N HIS A 217 -13.31 13.72 -3.22
CA HIS A 217 -14.65 13.39 -2.81
C HIS A 217 -15.71 14.17 -3.61
N ILE A 218 -15.50 15.48 -3.83
CA ILE A 218 -16.42 16.31 -4.63
C ILE A 218 -16.49 15.82 -6.08
N LEU A 219 -15.35 15.48 -6.69
CA LEU A 219 -15.30 14.94 -8.06
C LEU A 219 -16.09 13.64 -8.17
N ASN A 220 -15.84 12.70 -7.25
CA ASN A 220 -16.55 11.42 -7.21
C ASN A 220 -18.06 11.59 -6.98
N VAL A 221 -18.48 12.44 -6.03
CA VAL A 221 -19.90 12.70 -5.77
C VAL A 221 -20.60 13.24 -7.02
N ARG A 222 -19.92 14.10 -7.79
CA ARG A 222 -20.46 14.63 -9.05
C ARG A 222 -20.53 13.57 -10.13
N HIS A 223 -19.46 12.81 -10.33
CA HIS A 223 -19.40 11.73 -11.32
C HIS A 223 -20.50 10.68 -11.06
N PHE A 224 -20.74 10.34 -9.79
CA PHE A 224 -21.74 9.36 -9.36
C PHE A 224 -23.10 9.96 -8.99
N ALA A 225 -23.42 11.20 -9.39
CA ALA A 225 -24.66 11.88 -8.99
C ALA A 225 -25.94 11.09 -9.36
N GLY A 226 -25.91 10.32 -10.46
CA GLY A 226 -27.01 9.43 -10.88
C GLY A 226 -26.87 7.97 -10.41
N ASN A 227 -25.74 7.61 -9.79
CA ASN A 227 -25.42 6.25 -9.37
C ASN A 227 -24.76 6.27 -7.99
N SER A 228 -25.56 6.45 -6.94
CA SER A 228 -25.04 6.55 -5.58
C SER A 228 -24.25 5.30 -5.16
N ILE A 229 -24.57 4.12 -5.70
CA ILE A 229 -23.85 2.89 -5.35
C ILE A 229 -22.44 2.84 -5.95
N GLY A 230 -22.22 3.50 -7.09
CA GLY A 230 -20.88 3.68 -7.67
C GLY A 230 -19.94 4.51 -6.80
N LEU A 231 -20.46 5.30 -5.86
CA LEU A 231 -19.66 6.10 -4.94
C LEU A 231 -18.95 5.27 -3.85
N LEU A 232 -19.36 4.01 -3.65
CA LEU A 232 -18.87 3.19 -2.53
C LEU A 232 -17.35 2.99 -2.49
N PRO A 233 -16.65 2.60 -3.59
CA PRO A 233 -15.21 2.43 -3.56
C PRO A 233 -14.48 3.70 -3.11
N SER A 234 -14.91 4.87 -3.60
CA SER A 234 -14.33 6.17 -3.25
C SER A 234 -14.59 6.56 -1.80
N LEU A 235 -15.74 6.20 -1.22
CA LEU A 235 -16.00 6.38 0.21
C LEU A 235 -15.14 5.45 1.06
N MET A 236 -14.95 4.20 0.64
CA MET A 236 -14.10 3.25 1.36
C MET A 236 -12.64 3.69 1.37
N ARG A 237 -12.11 4.17 0.23
CA ARG A 237 -10.76 4.77 0.16
C ARG A 237 -10.62 6.00 1.04
N ARG A 238 -11.62 6.90 1.03
CA ARG A 238 -11.62 8.10 1.90
C ARG A 238 -11.56 7.72 3.38
N ALA A 239 -12.34 6.71 3.80
CA ALA A 239 -12.35 6.24 5.18
C ALA A 239 -11.01 5.63 5.60
N ASP A 240 -10.35 4.86 4.74
CA ASP A 240 -9.00 4.33 5.00
C ASP A 240 -7.97 5.45 5.20
N TRP A 241 -8.02 6.49 4.38
CA TRP A 241 -7.15 7.64 4.59
C TRP A 241 -7.45 8.37 5.90
N GLN A 242 -8.74 8.61 6.20
CA GLN A 242 -9.16 9.24 7.46
C GLN A 242 -8.66 8.44 8.66
N HIS A 243 -8.68 7.11 8.58
CA HIS A 243 -8.13 6.22 9.58
C HIS A 243 -6.63 6.41 9.78
N ARG A 244 -5.85 6.38 8.69
CA ARG A 244 -4.40 6.58 8.71
C ARG A 244 -4.00 7.94 9.28
N ALA A 245 -4.80 8.97 8.99
CA ALA A 245 -4.59 10.33 9.47
C ALA A 245 -5.11 10.58 10.90
N GLY A 246 -5.79 9.60 11.51
CA GLY A 246 -6.33 9.69 12.87
C GLY A 246 -7.66 10.44 12.98
N TYR A 247 -8.31 10.77 11.85
CA TYR A 247 -9.62 11.41 11.80
C TYR A 247 -10.76 10.39 11.97
N TYR A 248 -10.76 9.70 13.11
CA TYR A 248 -11.67 8.58 13.37
C TYR A 248 -13.17 8.99 13.38
N SER A 249 -13.49 10.22 13.78
CA SER A 249 -14.88 10.73 13.70
C SER A 249 -15.35 10.84 12.24
N ASP A 250 -14.52 11.39 11.36
CA ASP A 250 -14.85 11.57 9.94
C ASP A 250 -14.90 10.22 9.22
N GLU A 251 -13.98 9.30 9.52
CA GLU A 251 -13.98 7.90 9.07
C GLU A 251 -15.34 7.23 9.35
N ARG A 252 -15.80 7.31 10.61
CA ARG A 252 -17.09 6.72 11.02
C ARG A 252 -18.26 7.35 10.30
N ALA A 253 -18.24 8.65 10.05
CA ALA A 253 -19.26 9.33 9.28
C ALA A 253 -19.28 8.84 7.82
N THR A 254 -18.10 8.63 7.23
CA THR A 254 -17.94 8.08 5.88
C THR A 254 -18.48 6.65 5.79
N TYR A 255 -18.16 5.76 6.72
CA TYR A 255 -18.73 4.40 6.74
C TYR A 255 -20.25 4.40 6.92
N ARG A 256 -20.80 5.24 7.81
CA ARG A 256 -22.27 5.37 7.97
C ARG A 256 -22.94 5.83 6.67
N ARG A 257 -22.28 6.69 5.90
CA ARG A 257 -22.78 7.10 4.57
C ARG A 257 -22.74 5.95 3.57
N ALA A 258 -21.67 5.17 3.52
CA ALA A 258 -21.57 3.99 2.67
C ALA A 258 -22.67 2.96 3.00
N ILE A 259 -22.88 2.68 4.28
CA ILE A 259 -23.96 1.80 4.77
C ILE A 259 -25.33 2.30 4.32
N ARG A 260 -25.61 3.60 4.49
CA ARG A 260 -26.89 4.20 4.07
C ARG A 260 -27.14 4.04 2.57
N ILE A 261 -26.12 4.30 1.74
CA ILE A 261 -26.22 4.15 0.28
C ILE A 261 -26.58 2.71 -0.09
N ILE A 262 -25.92 1.72 0.52
CA ILE A 262 -26.22 0.31 0.25
C ILE A 262 -27.64 -0.04 0.70
N GLU A 263 -28.04 0.40 1.90
CA GLU A 263 -29.39 0.17 2.44
C GLU A 263 -30.49 0.75 1.55
N GLU A 264 -30.29 1.96 1.03
CA GLU A 264 -31.24 2.65 0.16
C GLU A 264 -31.31 2.01 -1.24
N ALA A 265 -30.18 1.55 -1.78
CA ALA A 265 -30.10 1.02 -3.13
C ALA A 265 -30.48 -0.48 -3.23
N ALA A 266 -30.17 -1.27 -2.21
CA ALA A 266 -30.25 -2.73 -2.29
C ALA A 266 -30.87 -3.41 -1.05
N GLY A 267 -31.18 -2.64 0.00
CA GLY A 267 -31.86 -3.14 1.19
C GLY A 267 -30.94 -3.45 2.37
N LYS A 268 -31.56 -3.83 3.49
CA LYS A 268 -30.89 -3.90 4.81
C LYS A 268 -30.08 -5.18 5.06
N ASP A 269 -30.23 -6.16 4.18
CA ASP A 269 -29.57 -7.48 4.26
C ASP A 269 -28.64 -7.73 3.06
N ASP A 270 -28.28 -6.68 2.31
CA ASP A 270 -27.36 -6.80 1.16
C ASP A 270 -25.93 -7.16 1.63
N PRO A 271 -25.26 -8.14 0.99
CA PRO A 271 -23.92 -8.60 1.37
C PRO A 271 -22.84 -7.51 1.36
N ARG A 272 -23.00 -6.46 0.55
CA ARG A 272 -22.05 -5.33 0.51
C ARG A 272 -22.01 -4.53 1.80
N LEU A 273 -22.99 -4.71 2.69
CA LEU A 273 -22.98 -4.12 4.04
C LEU A 273 -21.91 -4.71 4.95
N VAL A 274 -21.44 -5.93 4.69
CA VAL A 274 -20.54 -6.67 5.60
C VAL A 274 -19.26 -5.88 5.86
N ASP A 275 -18.53 -5.50 4.81
CA ASP A 275 -17.25 -4.80 4.96
C ASP A 275 -17.38 -3.43 5.68
N PRO A 276 -18.25 -2.48 5.25
CA PRO A 276 -18.36 -1.20 5.94
C PRO A 276 -18.89 -1.34 7.38
N LEU A 277 -19.69 -2.36 7.70
CA LEU A 277 -20.09 -2.66 9.09
C LEU A 277 -18.90 -3.13 9.93
N VAL A 278 -18.08 -4.05 9.40
CA VAL A 278 -16.87 -4.56 10.08
C VAL A 278 -15.85 -3.43 10.29
N LYS A 279 -15.64 -2.58 9.27
CA LYS A 279 -14.73 -1.44 9.34
C LYS A 279 -15.25 -0.38 10.31
N LEU A 280 -16.54 -0.05 10.28
CA LEU A 280 -17.15 0.86 11.25
C LEU A 280 -16.97 0.36 12.69
N ALA A 281 -17.21 -0.92 12.94
CA ALA A 281 -16.99 -1.52 14.26
C ALA A 281 -15.52 -1.48 14.68
N SER A 282 -14.61 -1.79 13.76
CA SER A 282 -13.16 -1.75 14.00
C SER A 282 -12.66 -0.34 14.31
N SER A 283 -13.22 0.68 13.64
CA SER A 283 -12.87 2.08 13.90
C SER A 283 -13.18 2.49 15.35
N LEU A 284 -14.14 1.85 16.02
CA LEU A 284 -14.54 2.15 17.40
C LEU A 284 -13.48 1.75 18.43
N TYR A 285 -12.48 0.94 18.06
CA TYR A 285 -11.33 0.67 18.92
C TYR A 285 -10.45 1.91 19.14
N PHE A 286 -10.54 2.90 18.25
CA PHE A 286 -9.65 4.06 18.24
C PHE A 286 -10.30 5.28 18.89
N TYR A 287 -9.51 6.05 19.62
CA TYR A 287 -9.94 7.29 20.25
C TYR A 287 -9.61 8.49 19.35
N ASP A 288 -10.57 9.39 19.18
CA ASP A 288 -10.37 10.63 18.43
C ASP A 288 -9.89 11.74 19.39
N THR A 289 -8.64 12.15 19.24
CA THR A 289 -8.05 13.24 20.03
C THR A 289 -8.38 14.63 19.48
N THR A 290 -8.94 14.71 18.26
CA THR A 290 -9.22 15.97 17.55
C THR A 290 -10.62 16.51 17.82
N ALA A 291 -11.53 15.66 18.30
CA ALA A 291 -12.85 16.07 18.77
C ALA A 291 -12.73 16.80 20.13
N ASN A 292 -12.52 18.13 20.07
CA ASN A 292 -12.64 19.01 21.21
C ASN A 292 -14.02 18.80 21.89
N GLY A 293 -14.00 18.25 23.10
CA GLY A 293 -15.13 18.30 24.01
C GLY A 293 -16.28 17.35 23.70
N SER A 294 -16.04 16.04 23.71
CA SER A 294 -17.01 15.06 24.23
C SER A 294 -16.32 13.72 24.43
N PHE A 295 -16.17 13.34 25.70
CA PHE A 295 -15.77 11.99 26.12
C PHE A 295 -16.91 10.99 25.82
N ASN A 296 -17.28 10.83 24.55
CA ASN A 296 -18.14 9.74 24.14
C ASN A 296 -17.24 8.54 23.83
N VAL A 297 -16.96 7.76 24.87
CA VAL A 297 -16.75 6.32 24.72
C VAL A 297 -18.04 5.81 24.08
N TYR A 298 -18.11 5.84 22.74
CA TYR A 298 -19.20 5.21 22.01
C TYR A 298 -19.21 3.76 22.46
N SER A 299 -20.23 3.43 23.24
CA SER A 299 -20.32 2.24 24.06
C SER A 299 -19.82 1.00 23.32
N THR A 300 -19.10 0.14 24.03
CA THR A 300 -18.80 -1.24 23.63
C THR A 300 -20.04 -1.94 23.02
N THR A 301 -21.24 -1.58 23.46
CA THR A 301 -22.50 -2.08 22.89
C THR A 301 -22.72 -1.76 21.39
N SER A 302 -22.13 -0.68 20.87
CA SER A 302 -22.32 -0.25 19.47
C SER A 302 -21.52 -1.10 18.48
N GLY A 303 -20.24 -1.41 18.78
CA GLY A 303 -19.39 -2.23 17.92
C GLY A 303 -19.90 -3.67 17.79
N GLU A 304 -20.30 -4.28 18.91
CA GLU A 304 -20.90 -5.62 18.93
C GLU A 304 -22.15 -5.69 18.03
N THR A 305 -22.98 -4.64 18.03
CA THR A 305 -24.21 -4.60 17.23
C THR A 305 -23.92 -4.63 15.74
N TYR A 306 -22.93 -3.85 15.28
CA TYR A 306 -22.54 -3.84 13.87
C TYR A 306 -21.92 -5.16 13.42
N LEU A 307 -21.06 -5.77 14.24
CA LEU A 307 -20.40 -7.05 13.92
C LEU A 307 -21.39 -8.21 13.88
N LYS A 308 -22.33 -8.29 14.84
CA LYS A 308 -23.41 -9.28 14.80
C LYS A 308 -24.33 -9.11 13.59
N ARG A 309 -24.55 -7.88 13.14
CA ARG A 309 -25.30 -7.61 11.91
C ARG A 309 -24.51 -8.08 10.69
N ALA A 310 -23.23 -7.77 10.60
CA ALA A 310 -22.36 -8.20 9.50
C ALA A 310 -22.30 -9.73 9.41
N GLU A 311 -22.10 -10.42 10.53
CA GLU A 311 -22.13 -11.89 10.63
C GLU A 311 -23.46 -12.46 10.12
N ARG A 312 -24.59 -11.94 10.61
CA ARG A 312 -25.92 -12.41 10.18
C ARG A 312 -26.13 -12.26 8.68
N ILE A 313 -25.71 -11.14 8.10
CA ILE A 313 -25.82 -10.88 6.65
C ILE A 313 -24.95 -11.88 5.88
N ALA A 314 -23.70 -12.04 6.29
CA ALA A 314 -22.75 -12.96 5.67
C ALA A 314 -23.26 -14.42 5.71
N GLU A 315 -23.81 -14.89 6.84
CA GLU A 315 -24.34 -16.24 6.99
C GLU A 315 -25.58 -16.52 6.13
N ARG A 316 -26.43 -15.50 5.92
CA ARG A 316 -27.67 -15.64 5.16
C ARG A 316 -27.47 -15.46 3.66
N SER A 317 -26.36 -14.86 3.25
CA SER A 317 -26.04 -14.62 1.86
C SER A 317 -25.61 -15.90 1.16
N SER A 318 -26.42 -16.39 0.22
CA SER A 318 -26.06 -17.51 -0.63
C SER A 318 -24.79 -17.20 -1.44
N GLY A 319 -23.78 -18.06 -1.37
CA GLY A 319 -22.52 -17.86 -2.10
C GLY A 319 -21.60 -16.80 -1.50
N PHE A 320 -21.82 -16.36 -0.26
CA PHE A 320 -20.85 -15.51 0.43
C PHE A 320 -19.51 -16.26 0.58
N PRO A 321 -18.37 -15.66 0.21
CA PRO A 321 -17.09 -16.35 0.30
C PRO A 321 -16.81 -16.82 1.73
N TRP A 322 -16.45 -18.09 1.88
CA TRP A 322 -16.24 -18.70 3.20
C TRP A 322 -15.13 -18.00 3.99
N LEU A 323 -14.10 -17.49 3.31
CA LEU A 323 -12.99 -16.77 3.93
C LEU A 323 -13.44 -15.42 4.50
N ASP A 324 -14.31 -14.71 3.79
CA ASP A 324 -14.86 -13.44 4.25
C ASP A 324 -15.83 -13.64 5.41
N LEU A 325 -16.60 -14.75 5.40
CA LEU A 325 -17.43 -15.15 6.55
C LEU A 325 -16.55 -15.42 7.78
N ALA A 326 -15.47 -16.18 7.60
CA ALA A 326 -14.51 -16.48 8.66
C ALA A 326 -13.88 -15.19 9.22
N LYS A 327 -13.42 -14.28 8.35
CA LYS A 327 -12.87 -12.97 8.75
C LYS A 327 -13.90 -12.11 9.48
N THR A 328 -15.17 -12.12 9.06
CA THR A 328 -16.26 -11.39 9.71
C THR A 328 -16.53 -11.92 11.12
N LYS A 329 -16.63 -13.25 11.28
CA LYS A 329 -16.76 -13.89 12.60
C LYS A 329 -15.53 -13.65 13.48
N LEU A 330 -14.32 -13.68 12.90
CA LEU A 330 -13.09 -13.36 13.61
C LEU A 330 -13.09 -11.91 14.12
N ALA A 331 -13.56 -10.95 13.34
CA ALA A 331 -13.68 -9.56 13.80
C ALA A 331 -14.59 -9.45 15.03
N LEU A 332 -15.67 -10.24 15.11
CA LEU A 332 -16.52 -10.35 16.30
C LEU A 332 -15.82 -11.04 17.49
N ALA A 333 -15.06 -12.10 17.24
CA ALA A 333 -14.29 -12.77 18.29
C ALA A 333 -13.19 -11.87 18.86
N ASP A 334 -12.45 -11.19 17.99
CA ASP A 334 -11.41 -10.20 18.31
C ASP A 334 -12.01 -9.04 19.11
N TYR A 335 -13.21 -8.58 18.72
CA TYR A 335 -13.98 -7.60 19.49
C TYR A 335 -14.22 -8.04 20.93
N TYR A 336 -14.62 -9.30 21.12
CA TYR A 336 -14.81 -9.85 22.47
C TYR A 336 -13.52 -9.99 23.27
N ILE A 337 -12.37 -10.21 22.64
CA ILE A 337 -11.07 -10.16 23.32
C ILE A 337 -10.78 -8.75 23.83
N VAL A 338 -11.02 -7.72 22.99
CA VAL A 338 -10.84 -6.31 23.35
C VAL A 338 -11.81 -5.89 24.46
N ALA A 339 -13.06 -6.34 24.38
CA ALA A 339 -14.10 -6.09 25.37
C ALA A 339 -14.02 -7.01 26.62
N GLU A 340 -12.92 -7.78 26.76
CA GLU A 340 -12.64 -8.70 27.87
C GLU A 340 -13.75 -9.77 28.12
N SER A 341 -14.56 -10.04 27.09
CA SER A 341 -15.64 -11.02 27.07
C SER A 341 -15.15 -12.39 26.58
N TYR A 342 -14.18 -12.97 27.29
CA TYR A 342 -13.42 -14.15 26.84
C TYR A 342 -14.26 -15.41 26.58
N THR A 343 -15.36 -15.60 27.31
CA THR A 343 -16.26 -16.75 27.10
C THR A 343 -16.95 -16.68 25.76
N ARG A 344 -17.47 -15.49 25.39
CA ARG A 344 -18.06 -15.24 24.07
C ARG A 344 -17.01 -15.32 22.96
N ALA A 345 -15.81 -14.77 23.19
CA ALA A 345 -14.69 -14.89 22.25
C ALA A 345 -14.38 -16.36 21.95
N ARG A 346 -14.27 -17.20 22.99
CA ARG A 346 -14.02 -18.64 22.84
C ARG A 346 -15.08 -19.33 21.98
N THR A 347 -16.37 -19.03 22.19
CA THR A 347 -17.46 -19.60 21.39
C THR A 347 -17.28 -19.27 19.91
N VAL A 348 -17.08 -17.99 19.57
CA VAL A 348 -16.95 -17.57 18.17
C VAL A 348 -15.67 -18.11 17.53
N TYR A 349 -14.54 -18.14 18.25
CA TYR A 349 -13.32 -18.76 17.72
C TYR A 349 -13.47 -20.26 17.44
N SER A 350 -14.21 -20.99 18.29
CA SER A 350 -14.53 -22.40 18.05
C SER A 350 -15.35 -22.57 16.76
N GLU A 351 -16.38 -21.75 16.55
CA GLU A 351 -17.17 -21.77 15.31
C GLU A 351 -16.32 -21.48 14.07
N VAL A 352 -15.43 -20.47 14.14
CA VAL A 352 -14.52 -20.16 13.03
C VAL A 352 -13.57 -21.33 12.76
N ARG A 353 -13.02 -21.95 13.82
CA ARG A 353 -12.12 -23.08 13.66
C ARG A 353 -12.81 -24.26 12.96
N GLU A 354 -14.05 -24.56 13.34
CA GLU A 354 -14.87 -25.59 12.70
C GLU A 354 -15.13 -25.25 11.23
N LEU A 355 -15.52 -24.01 10.93
CA LEU A 355 -15.72 -23.52 9.56
C LEU A 355 -14.47 -23.69 8.69
N LEU A 356 -13.29 -23.44 9.27
CA LEU A 356 -11.99 -23.53 8.62
C LEU A 356 -11.37 -24.95 8.64
N SER A 357 -12.07 -25.95 9.18
CA SER A 357 -11.57 -27.34 9.21
C SER A 357 -12.27 -28.26 8.20
N ALA A 358 -12.97 -27.69 7.23
CA ALA A 358 -13.80 -28.45 6.27
C ALA A 358 -13.00 -29.08 5.11
N ASP A 359 -11.91 -28.45 4.66
CA ASP A 359 -11.11 -28.87 3.51
C ASP A 359 -9.64 -28.38 3.64
N ASP A 360 -8.75 -28.90 2.79
CA ASP A 360 -7.31 -28.62 2.87
C ASP A 360 -6.96 -27.14 2.64
N GLU A 361 -7.67 -26.45 1.75
CA GLU A 361 -7.49 -25.01 1.49
C GLU A 361 -7.81 -24.17 2.73
N ARG A 362 -8.92 -24.51 3.40
CA ARG A 362 -9.32 -23.86 4.66
C ARG A 362 -8.38 -24.18 5.82
N LEU A 363 -7.79 -25.37 5.86
CA LEU A 363 -6.81 -25.73 6.88
C LEU A 363 -5.57 -24.84 6.81
N GLU A 364 -5.11 -24.48 5.61
CA GLU A 364 -4.04 -23.50 5.44
C GLU A 364 -4.43 -22.14 6.04
N MET A 365 -5.63 -21.65 5.69
CA MET A 365 -6.14 -20.39 6.25
C MET A 365 -6.38 -20.47 7.77
N ARG A 366 -6.76 -21.62 8.32
CA ARG A 366 -6.86 -21.84 9.77
C ARG A 366 -5.53 -21.63 10.46
N ASN A 367 -4.46 -22.19 9.88
CA ASN A 367 -3.11 -22.09 10.44
C ASN A 367 -2.64 -20.63 10.44
N GLU A 368 -2.94 -19.89 9.37
CA GLU A 368 -2.61 -18.47 9.26
C GLU A 368 -3.42 -17.61 10.25
N LEU A 369 -4.73 -17.85 10.36
CA LEU A 369 -5.64 -16.96 11.07
C LEU A 369 -5.80 -17.27 12.57
N LEU A 370 -5.62 -18.52 13.01
CA LEU A 370 -5.90 -18.96 14.38
C LEU A 370 -4.71 -19.61 15.08
N GLU A 371 -3.85 -20.34 14.36
CA GLU A 371 -2.74 -21.08 15.00
C GLU A 371 -1.52 -20.22 15.30
N ARG A 372 -1.55 -18.94 14.92
CA ARG A 372 -0.54 -17.93 15.29
C ARG A 372 -1.19 -16.72 15.93
N PRO A 373 -0.55 -16.09 16.92
CA PRO A 373 -1.09 -14.87 17.49
C PRO A 373 -1.05 -13.73 16.47
N HIS A 374 -2.16 -13.02 16.31
CA HIS A 374 -2.30 -11.95 15.34
C HIS A 374 -2.63 -10.63 16.05
N PRO A 375 -1.87 -9.52 15.83
CA PRO A 375 -2.23 -8.25 16.43
C PRO A 375 -3.58 -7.77 15.86
N ILE A 376 -4.54 -7.47 16.73
CA ILE A 376 -5.87 -6.96 16.30
C ILE A 376 -5.72 -5.54 15.72
N TRP A 377 -4.77 -4.78 16.24
CA TRP A 377 -4.42 -3.45 15.77
C TRP A 377 -2.92 -3.21 15.90
N GLN A 378 -2.36 -2.49 14.93
CA GLN A 378 -0.94 -2.18 14.85
C GLN A 378 -0.75 -0.71 14.51
N LYS A 379 -0.12 0.04 15.43
CA LYS A 379 0.44 1.34 15.06
C LYS A 379 1.78 1.13 14.35
N PRO A 380 2.07 1.86 13.27
CA PRO A 380 3.39 1.81 12.64
C PRO A 380 4.43 2.30 13.65
N LEU A 381 5.55 1.58 13.71
CA LEU A 381 6.72 1.98 14.48
C LEU A 381 7.55 2.99 13.67
N PRO A 382 8.21 3.98 14.30
CA PRO A 382 9.00 4.96 13.56
C PRO A 382 10.12 4.31 12.73
N ALA A 383 10.21 4.65 11.45
CA ALA A 383 11.24 4.11 10.56
C ALA A 383 12.63 4.76 10.76
N ALA A 384 12.72 5.81 11.57
CA ALA A 384 13.94 6.55 11.84
C ALA A 384 13.93 7.14 13.26
N THR A 385 15.12 7.36 13.81
CA THR A 385 15.31 8.15 15.03
C THR A 385 15.12 9.64 14.76
N SER A 386 14.97 10.44 15.82
CA SER A 386 14.93 11.91 15.71
C SER A 386 16.21 12.48 15.08
N GLY A 387 17.38 11.89 15.36
CA GLY A 387 18.63 12.31 14.75
C GLY A 387 18.68 12.05 13.24
N ALA A 388 18.22 10.88 12.79
CA ALA A 388 18.14 10.56 11.36
C ALA A 388 17.06 11.34 10.61
N ALA A 389 15.93 11.66 11.27
CA ALA A 389 14.88 12.47 10.67
C ALA A 389 15.33 13.92 10.40
N ASN A 390 16.22 14.46 11.24
CA ASN A 390 16.72 15.83 11.15
C ASN A 390 17.99 15.98 10.29
N SER A 391 18.63 14.89 9.85
CA SER A 391 19.85 14.94 9.03
C SER A 391 19.51 15.17 7.54
N SER A 392 19.03 16.37 7.19
CA SER A 392 18.64 16.73 5.82
C SER A 392 19.82 16.90 4.84
N THR A 393 21.07 16.91 5.32
CA THR A 393 22.17 17.55 4.54
C THR A 393 23.30 16.61 4.11
N ARG A 394 23.38 15.36 4.58
CA ARG A 394 24.40 14.39 4.11
C ARG A 394 23.84 12.97 4.07
N LYS A 395 23.50 12.47 2.88
CA LYS A 395 23.08 11.08 2.61
C LYS A 395 24.05 10.02 3.16
N ASN A 396 25.30 10.37 3.46
CA ASN A 396 26.36 9.46 3.91
C ASN A 396 26.40 9.16 5.42
N ASP A 397 25.59 9.82 6.25
CA ASP A 397 25.66 9.65 7.72
C ASP A 397 24.54 8.75 8.30
N ILE A 398 23.64 8.20 7.47
CA ILE A 398 22.52 7.38 7.94
C ILE A 398 22.89 5.88 7.86
N ARG A 399 22.74 5.16 8.98
CA ARG A 399 22.98 3.71 9.07
C ARG A 399 21.70 2.97 9.51
N PRO A 400 21.54 1.70 9.08
CA PRO A 400 20.44 0.87 9.54
C PRO A 400 20.73 0.31 10.94
N GLY A 401 19.70 0.31 11.78
CA GLY A 401 19.65 -0.37 13.08
C GLY A 401 18.47 -1.32 13.14
N THR A 402 18.54 -2.29 14.03
CA THR A 402 17.47 -3.28 14.23
C THR A 402 17.13 -3.42 15.70
N VAL A 403 15.84 -3.57 16.00
CA VAL A 403 15.35 -4.02 17.31
C VAL A 403 14.62 -5.33 17.12
N THR A 404 15.13 -6.38 17.74
CA THR A 404 14.52 -7.70 17.75
C THR A 404 13.86 -7.94 19.10
N VAL A 405 12.55 -8.20 19.09
CA VAL A 405 11.77 -8.50 20.29
C VAL A 405 11.21 -9.90 20.19
N THR A 406 11.56 -10.74 21.17
CA THR A 406 10.96 -12.06 21.38
C THR A 406 9.89 -11.96 22.46
N TYR A 407 8.67 -12.42 22.16
CA TYR A 407 7.53 -12.32 23.07
C TYR A 407 6.57 -13.50 22.93
N THR A 408 5.79 -13.79 23.97
CA THR A 408 4.68 -14.75 23.93
C THR A 408 3.35 -14.03 24.11
N VAL A 409 2.27 -14.60 23.58
CA VAL A 409 0.92 -14.09 23.72
C VAL A 409 0.12 -15.03 24.61
N SER A 410 -0.55 -14.48 25.61
CA SER A 410 -1.42 -15.23 26.52
C SER A 410 -2.77 -15.61 25.86
N PRO A 411 -3.51 -16.58 26.43
CA PRO A 411 -4.89 -16.89 25.99
C PRO A 411 -5.86 -15.70 26.00
N ARG A 412 -5.53 -14.63 26.72
CA ARG A 412 -6.31 -13.39 26.81
C ARG A 412 -5.85 -12.32 25.80
N GLY A 413 -4.95 -12.66 24.88
CA GLY A 413 -4.45 -11.74 23.87
C GLY A 413 -3.41 -10.72 24.36
N ARG A 414 -2.86 -10.88 25.57
CA ARG A 414 -1.82 -9.99 26.12
C ARG A 414 -0.42 -10.53 25.84
N ALA A 415 0.48 -9.68 25.35
CA ALA A 415 1.87 -10.02 25.11
C ALA A 415 2.71 -9.98 26.40
N ARG A 416 3.72 -10.86 26.47
CA ARG A 416 4.78 -10.87 27.48
C ARG A 416 6.13 -10.92 26.78
N ILE A 417 6.97 -9.94 27.06
CA ILE A 417 8.32 -9.84 26.49
C ILE A 417 9.23 -10.85 27.18
N GLU A 418 10.00 -11.61 26.39
CA GLU A 418 10.99 -12.57 26.88
C GLU A 418 12.41 -12.03 26.70
N LYS A 419 12.69 -11.47 25.52
CA LYS A 419 14.00 -10.92 25.19
C LYS A 419 13.84 -9.72 24.26
N VAL A 420 14.68 -8.71 24.45
CA VAL A 420 14.82 -7.61 23.50
C VAL A 420 16.29 -7.37 23.25
N VAL A 421 16.66 -7.26 21.97
CA VAL A 421 18.02 -6.95 21.54
C VAL A 421 17.94 -5.81 20.54
N ALA A 422 18.71 -4.75 20.76
CA ALA A 422 18.91 -3.68 19.80
C ALA A 422 20.33 -3.75 19.23
N GLU A 423 20.45 -3.53 17.93
CA GLU A 423 21.71 -3.42 17.21
C GLU A 423 21.68 -2.12 16.40
N PRO A 424 22.42 -1.07 16.79
CA PRO A 424 23.32 -0.98 17.94
C PRO A 424 22.63 -0.95 19.32
N PRO A 425 23.27 -1.45 20.40
CA PRO A 425 22.67 -1.55 21.75
C PRO A 425 22.41 -0.20 22.42
N GLU A 426 23.06 0.87 21.97
CA GLU A 426 22.98 2.22 22.54
C GLU A 426 21.58 2.84 22.33
N PHE A 427 20.80 2.33 21.38
CA PHE A 427 19.43 2.80 21.09
C PHE A 427 18.37 2.27 22.07
N VAL A 428 18.61 2.46 23.37
CA VAL A 428 17.72 2.05 24.46
C VAL A 428 16.34 2.73 24.37
N SER A 429 16.28 3.96 23.86
CA SER A 429 15.02 4.69 23.63
C SER A 429 14.13 4.00 22.60
N MET A 430 14.71 3.61 21.45
CA MET A 430 14.04 2.86 20.40
C MET A 430 13.63 1.48 20.92
N GLN A 431 14.52 0.81 21.65
CA GLN A 431 14.24 -0.47 22.31
C GLN A 431 13.00 -0.39 23.20
N ARG A 432 12.95 0.58 24.13
CA ARG A 432 11.81 0.80 25.05
C ARG A 432 10.53 1.15 24.28
N MET A 433 10.65 1.90 23.18
CA MET A 433 9.50 2.27 22.35
C MET A 433 8.88 1.05 21.69
N VAL A 434 9.69 0.23 20.99
CA VAL A 434 9.23 -1.01 20.34
C VAL A 434 8.65 -1.98 21.38
N GLN A 435 9.32 -2.13 22.52
CA GLN A 435 8.84 -2.96 23.62
C GLN A 435 7.46 -2.50 24.15
N ARG A 436 7.31 -1.19 24.40
CA ARG A 436 6.07 -0.60 24.89
C ARG A 436 4.93 -0.80 23.89
N GLU A 437 5.22 -0.66 22.61
CA GLU A 437 4.24 -0.86 21.55
C GLU A 437 3.75 -2.31 21.51
N ILE A 438 4.65 -3.29 21.54
CA ILE A 438 4.30 -4.72 21.59
C ILE A 438 3.44 -5.05 22.83
N LEU A 439 3.78 -4.48 23.99
CA LEU A 439 3.01 -4.68 25.23
C LEU A 439 1.63 -4.01 25.22
N ARG A 440 1.46 -2.92 24.48
CA ARG A 440 0.18 -2.18 24.38
C ARG A 440 -0.82 -2.87 23.45
N ARG A 441 -0.33 -3.60 22.45
CA ARG A 441 -1.17 -4.29 21.48
C ARG A 441 -2.02 -5.37 22.15
N ILE A 442 -3.22 -5.54 21.62
CA ILE A 442 -4.08 -6.69 21.92
C ILE A 442 -3.99 -7.62 20.72
N TYR A 443 -3.81 -8.90 21.01
CA TYR A 443 -3.63 -9.95 20.02
C TYR A 443 -4.83 -10.89 20.03
N ARG A 444 -5.23 -11.34 18.86
CA ARG A 444 -5.91 -12.62 18.70
C ARG A 444 -4.97 -13.70 19.28
N PRO A 445 -5.40 -14.48 20.27
CA PRO A 445 -4.57 -15.52 20.85
C PRO A 445 -4.36 -16.67 19.85
N GLN A 446 -3.28 -17.43 20.03
CA GLN A 446 -3.16 -18.73 19.38
C GLN A 446 -4.29 -19.63 19.89
N PHE A 447 -5.08 -20.18 18.97
CA PHE A 447 -6.27 -20.95 19.27
C PHE A 447 -6.14 -22.37 18.71
N GLU A 448 -6.25 -23.34 19.60
CA GLU A 448 -6.19 -24.78 19.28
C GLU A 448 -7.51 -25.46 19.63
N GLU A 449 -7.58 -26.77 19.47
CA GLU A 449 -8.80 -27.57 19.69
C GLU A 449 -9.41 -27.39 21.09
N GLN A 450 -8.56 -27.30 22.12
CA GLN A 450 -9.00 -27.13 23.52
C GLN A 450 -9.32 -25.66 23.87
N GLY A 451 -9.06 -24.72 22.96
CA GLY A 451 -9.30 -23.28 23.07
C GLY A 451 -8.03 -22.44 22.92
N ALA A 452 -8.10 -21.19 23.38
CA ALA A 452 -6.97 -20.28 23.38
C ALA A 452 -5.85 -20.77 24.31
N ILE A 453 -4.64 -20.85 23.78
CA ILE A 453 -3.44 -21.26 24.52
C ILE A 453 -2.40 -20.13 24.57
N ARG A 454 -1.36 -20.33 25.37
CA ARG A 454 -0.18 -19.46 25.32
C ARG A 454 0.61 -19.78 24.07
N SER A 455 0.93 -18.77 23.26
CA SER A 455 1.68 -18.98 22.04
C SER A 455 3.11 -19.44 22.29
N ALA A 456 3.70 -20.11 21.29
CA ALA A 456 5.15 -20.23 21.21
C ALA A 456 5.82 -18.83 21.10
N PRO A 457 7.10 -18.69 21.48
CA PRO A 457 7.83 -17.43 21.33
C PRO A 457 7.79 -16.91 19.88
N GLN A 458 7.28 -15.71 19.72
CA GLN A 458 7.24 -14.97 18.47
C GLN A 458 8.37 -13.97 18.42
N THR A 459 8.91 -13.71 17.23
CA THR A 459 9.97 -12.72 17.05
C THR A 459 9.53 -11.66 16.05
N ILE A 460 9.57 -10.40 16.46
CA ILE A 460 9.42 -9.24 15.57
C ILE A 460 10.77 -8.57 15.43
N ARG A 461 11.18 -8.33 14.18
CA ARG A 461 12.33 -7.51 13.81
C ARG A 461 11.83 -6.17 13.28
N HIS A 462 12.18 -5.10 13.97
CA HIS A 462 11.90 -3.74 13.55
C HIS A 462 13.19 -3.08 13.08
N GLU A 463 13.18 -2.59 11.83
CA GLU A 463 14.31 -1.87 11.25
C GLU A 463 14.07 -0.37 11.34
N PHE A 464 15.10 0.36 11.76
CA PHE A 464 15.06 1.81 11.87
C PHE A 464 16.36 2.41 11.34
N LYS A 465 16.32 3.68 10.95
CA LYS A 465 17.49 4.46 10.51
C LYS A 465 17.97 5.37 11.63
N TYR A 466 19.28 5.48 11.80
CA TYR A 466 19.92 6.40 12.75
C TYR A 466 21.11 7.14 12.12
N SER A 467 21.53 8.26 12.70
CA SER A 467 22.71 9.00 12.22
C SER A 467 23.99 8.57 12.95
N THR A 468 25.14 8.59 12.26
CA THR A 468 26.47 8.31 12.84
C THR A 468 26.77 9.20 14.03
N ASN A 469 26.52 10.51 13.90
CA ASN A 469 26.71 11.48 14.98
C ASN A 469 25.84 11.17 16.21
N GLU A 470 24.61 10.71 16.00
CA GLU A 470 23.71 10.31 17.09
C GLU A 470 24.26 9.07 17.83
N LEU A 471 24.75 8.06 17.10
CA LEU A 471 25.38 6.90 17.72
C LEU A 471 26.62 7.27 18.54
N GLU A 472 27.50 8.12 18.00
CA GLU A 472 28.68 8.60 18.72
C GLU A 472 28.31 9.38 19.99
N SER A 473 27.28 10.23 19.91
CA SER A 473 26.78 10.96 21.08
C SER A 473 26.23 10.03 22.17
N LEU A 474 25.52 8.97 21.79
CA LEU A 474 24.99 7.98 22.72
C LEU A 474 26.10 7.15 23.38
N ARG A 475 27.16 6.82 22.62
CA ARG A 475 28.33 6.13 23.17
C ARG A 475 29.05 6.97 24.21
N LYS A 476 29.28 8.24 23.90
CA LYS A 476 29.94 9.17 24.83
C LYS A 476 29.14 9.35 26.12
N GLN A 477 27.82 9.45 26.02
CA GLN A 477 26.93 9.47 27.19
C GLN A 477 26.97 8.18 28.02
N ALA A 478 27.11 7.02 27.36
CA ALA A 478 27.22 5.74 28.06
C ALA A 478 28.57 5.60 28.79
N GLU A 479 29.67 6.06 28.17
CA GLU A 479 30.99 6.13 28.79
C GLU A 479 31.00 7.06 30.02
N GLU A 480 30.47 8.28 29.88
CA GLU A 480 30.34 9.24 30.98
C GLU A 480 29.49 8.69 32.15
N GLN A 481 28.42 7.95 31.86
CA GLN A 481 27.58 7.31 32.89
C GLN A 481 28.30 6.15 33.60
N GLN A 482 29.18 5.44 32.89
CA GLN A 482 29.93 4.32 33.44
C GLN A 482 31.07 4.82 34.33
N GLU A 483 31.77 5.89 33.95
CA GLU A 483 32.77 6.56 34.79
C GLU A 483 32.16 7.10 36.10
N THR A 484 30.97 7.72 36.04
CA THR A 484 30.28 8.18 37.26
C THR A 484 29.79 7.04 38.18
N ALA A 485 29.55 5.85 37.63
CA ALA A 485 29.10 4.69 38.41
C ALA A 485 30.25 3.90 39.04
N ASP A 486 31.47 4.05 38.51
CA ASP A 486 32.69 3.45 39.07
C ASP A 486 33.37 4.36 40.13
N GLU A 487 32.98 5.64 40.21
CA GLU A 487 33.44 6.60 41.23
C GLU A 487 32.56 6.67 42.50
N GLU A 488 31.35 6.06 42.49
CA GLU A 488 30.46 5.87 43.67
C GLU A 488 30.63 4.49 44.31
#